data_AF-A0A7Y4FPF0-F1
#
_entry.id   AF-A0A7Y4FPF0-F1
#
_cell.length_a   1.000
_cell.length_b   1.000
_cell.length_c   1.000
_cell.angle_alpha   90.00
_cell.angle_beta   90.00
_cell.angle_gamma   90.00
#
_symmetry.space_group_name_H-M   'P 1'
#
loop_
_entity.id
_entity.type
_entity.pdbx_description
1 polymer ?
#
loop_
_entity_poly.entity_id
_entity_poly.type
_entity_poly.pdbx_seq_one_letter_code
_entity_poly.pdbx_strand_id
1 'polypeptide(L)'
;MSNVNEITRESWILNTFPEWGTWLNEEIEQTVVEPGTFSMWWLGCTGIWLKSEEGANLSMDFWCGTGKKTQAVQKMKNQHQMMRMGGVEALQPNLRTAIFPLDPFAIKEIDAVMASHDHGDHIDINVAAAVLQNCGDHVKFIGPKACVDLWMKWGVPEDRCVIAKVGDEIRIKDVNIKVLDAFDRTALVTLPEGTSSIDKDILDGMDDRAVNYLVETTGGSVYHSGDSHYSNYYAKHGNDHKIDVALLSYGENPRGVTDKMTSSDILRAAESLNCEVVVPFHHDIWANFQNDPREIEMLWNMKKERLQYGFAPFFWQVGGKYTYPTDKGRMHYQHFRGFADIFKNDPELPYRAFL
;
A
#
# COMPACT_ATOMS: atom_id res chain seq x y z
N MET A 1 -18.02 -31.39 -19.54
CA MET A 1 -17.00 -31.80 -18.57
C MET A 1 -15.65 -31.59 -19.23
N SER A 2 -14.77 -30.80 -18.61
CA SER A 2 -13.38 -30.66 -19.05
C SER A 2 -12.66 -32.01 -18.90
N ASN A 3 -11.83 -32.37 -19.88
CA ASN A 3 -11.04 -33.59 -19.84
C ASN A 3 -9.74 -33.35 -19.05
N VAL A 4 -9.36 -34.26 -18.14
CA VAL A 4 -8.11 -34.13 -17.36
C VAL A 4 -6.86 -34.01 -18.24
N ASN A 5 -6.90 -34.58 -19.45
CA ASN A 5 -5.81 -34.53 -20.40
C ASN A 5 -5.70 -33.18 -21.15
N GLU A 6 -6.69 -32.30 -21.03
CA GLU A 6 -6.68 -30.95 -21.63
C GLU A 6 -6.16 -29.89 -20.65
N ILE A 7 -5.93 -30.26 -19.39
CA ILE A 7 -5.44 -29.35 -18.34
C ILE A 7 -3.91 -29.30 -18.40
N THR A 8 -3.37 -28.09 -18.56
CA THR A 8 -1.94 -27.81 -18.44
C THR A 8 -1.70 -26.89 -17.25
N ARG A 9 -0.43 -26.74 -16.85
CA ARG A 9 -0.06 -25.77 -15.83
C ARG A 9 -0.48 -24.35 -16.24
N GLU A 10 -0.29 -23.99 -17.50
CA GLU A 10 -0.59 -22.67 -18.04
C GLU A 10 -2.10 -22.41 -18.07
N SER A 11 -2.90 -23.39 -18.52
CA SER A 11 -4.36 -23.24 -18.52
C SER A 11 -4.93 -23.20 -17.10
N TRP A 12 -4.35 -23.94 -16.15
CA TRP A 12 -4.71 -23.82 -14.74
C TRP A 12 -4.42 -22.41 -14.20
N ILE A 13 -3.22 -21.87 -14.43
CA ILE A 13 -2.86 -20.51 -13.97
C ILE A 13 -3.80 -19.46 -14.56
N LEU A 14 -4.02 -19.46 -15.87
CA LEU A 14 -4.86 -18.46 -16.56
C LEU A 14 -6.34 -18.53 -16.16
N ASN A 15 -6.81 -19.70 -15.71
CA ASN A 15 -8.18 -19.88 -15.23
C ASN A 15 -8.34 -19.62 -13.72
N THR A 16 -7.24 -19.36 -12.99
CA THR A 16 -7.26 -19.26 -11.52
C THR A 16 -6.83 -17.88 -11.00
N PHE A 17 -5.93 -17.17 -11.69
CA PHE A 17 -5.33 -15.92 -11.19
C PHE A 17 -5.72 -14.69 -12.02
N PRO A 18 -5.76 -13.48 -11.40
CA PRO A 18 -5.58 -13.23 -9.95
C PRO A 18 -6.74 -13.79 -9.12
N GLU A 19 -6.54 -14.04 -7.82
CA GLU A 19 -7.45 -14.85 -7.00
C GLU A 19 -8.88 -14.29 -6.91
N TRP A 20 -9.06 -12.98 -7.07
CA TRP A 20 -10.37 -12.33 -7.04
C TRP A 20 -10.92 -12.00 -8.45
N GLY A 21 -10.17 -12.32 -9.51
CA GLY A 21 -10.52 -11.90 -10.88
C GLY A 21 -10.77 -10.40 -10.92
N THR A 22 -11.96 -10.01 -11.40
CA THR A 22 -12.41 -8.61 -11.49
C THR A 22 -13.35 -8.19 -10.35
N TRP A 23 -13.54 -8.99 -9.29
CA TRP A 23 -14.49 -8.70 -8.22
C TRP A 23 -14.27 -7.30 -7.62
N LEU A 24 -13.03 -6.97 -7.26
CA LEU A 24 -12.73 -5.67 -6.67
C LEU A 24 -12.74 -4.54 -7.68
N ASN A 25 -12.40 -4.81 -8.95
CA ASN A 25 -12.52 -3.82 -10.02
C ASN A 25 -13.98 -3.35 -10.12
N GLU A 26 -14.92 -4.30 -10.18
CA GLU A 26 -16.36 -4.03 -10.25
C GLU A 26 -16.86 -3.30 -9.00
N GLU A 27 -16.45 -3.72 -7.79
CA GLU A 27 -16.81 -3.07 -6.52
C GLU A 27 -16.35 -1.60 -6.46
N ILE A 28 -15.13 -1.31 -6.93
CA ILE A 28 -14.57 0.04 -6.98
C ILE A 28 -15.34 0.90 -7.99
N GLU A 29 -15.55 0.40 -9.21
CA GLU A 29 -16.30 1.10 -10.26
C GLU A 29 -17.72 1.44 -9.77
N GLN A 30 -18.43 0.46 -9.20
CA GLN A 30 -19.82 0.58 -8.76
C GLN A 30 -19.99 1.37 -7.46
N THR A 31 -18.93 1.56 -6.66
CA THR A 31 -19.01 2.37 -5.44
C THR A 31 -19.32 3.82 -5.77
N VAL A 32 -20.45 4.30 -5.26
CA VAL A 32 -20.77 5.74 -5.16
C VAL A 32 -20.23 6.23 -3.82
N VAL A 33 -19.34 7.22 -3.86
CA VAL A 33 -18.77 7.85 -2.67
C VAL A 33 -19.70 9.00 -2.26
N GLU A 34 -20.18 8.96 -1.02
CA GLU A 34 -21.16 9.93 -0.52
C GLU A 34 -20.53 11.31 -0.27
N PRO A 35 -21.30 12.40 -0.37
CA PRO A 35 -20.81 13.74 -0.08
C PRO A 35 -20.20 13.87 1.34
N GLY A 36 -19.08 14.58 1.46
CA GLY A 36 -18.28 14.71 2.67
C GLY A 36 -17.51 13.44 3.05
N THR A 37 -17.29 12.50 2.12
CA THR A 37 -16.56 11.25 2.38
C THR A 37 -15.52 10.93 1.30
N PHE A 38 -14.57 10.05 1.63
CA PHE A 38 -13.74 9.38 0.63
C PHE A 38 -13.61 7.90 0.98
N SER A 39 -13.41 7.05 -0.03
CA SER A 39 -13.23 5.61 0.15
C SER A 39 -11.85 5.16 -0.32
N MET A 40 -11.30 4.17 0.38
CA MET A 40 -10.05 3.51 0.02
C MET A 40 -10.18 2.00 0.04
N TRP A 41 -9.33 1.32 -0.71
CA TRP A 41 -9.16 -0.12 -0.68
C TRP A 41 -7.70 -0.49 -0.57
N TRP A 42 -7.39 -1.47 0.28
CA TRP A 42 -6.04 -1.98 0.46
C TRP A 42 -5.74 -3.07 -0.56
N LEU A 43 -4.77 -2.85 -1.44
CA LEU A 43 -4.44 -3.74 -2.56
C LEU A 43 -3.35 -4.78 -2.22
N GLY A 44 -2.91 -4.80 -0.96
CA GLY A 44 -1.78 -5.59 -0.45
C GLY A 44 -0.47 -4.80 -0.48
N CYS A 45 0.49 -5.17 0.37
CA CYS A 45 1.69 -4.36 0.64
C CYS A 45 1.26 -2.96 1.15
N THR A 46 1.65 -1.89 0.45
CA THR A 46 1.14 -0.52 0.68
C THR A 46 0.24 -0.04 -0.44
N GLY A 47 -0.16 -0.92 -1.36
CA GLY A 47 -1.02 -0.54 -2.47
C GLY A 47 -2.37 -0.03 -1.98
N ILE A 48 -2.77 1.16 -2.41
CA ILE A 48 -4.06 1.76 -2.09
C ILE A 48 -4.75 2.20 -3.35
N TRP A 49 -6.04 1.87 -3.47
CA TRP A 49 -6.95 2.60 -4.34
C TRP A 49 -7.69 3.64 -3.52
N LEU A 50 -7.75 4.89 -3.97
CA LEU A 50 -8.57 5.95 -3.36
C LEU A 50 -9.59 6.45 -4.37
N LYS A 51 -10.85 6.60 -3.93
CA LYS A 51 -11.95 7.20 -4.69
C LYS A 51 -12.57 8.35 -3.90
N SER A 52 -12.63 9.54 -4.50
CA SER A 52 -13.27 10.73 -3.92
C SER A 52 -14.75 10.83 -4.28
N GLU A 53 -15.47 11.78 -3.65
CA GLU A 53 -16.90 12.02 -3.90
C GLU A 53 -17.19 12.53 -5.32
N GLU A 54 -16.31 13.36 -5.91
CA GLU A 54 -16.49 13.85 -7.29
C GLU A 54 -15.87 12.90 -8.34
N GLY A 55 -15.45 11.70 -7.91
CA GLY A 55 -15.01 10.63 -8.81
C GLY A 55 -13.56 10.70 -9.28
N ALA A 56 -12.66 11.33 -8.50
CA ALA A 56 -11.23 11.10 -8.68
C ALA A 56 -10.85 9.70 -8.22
N ASN A 57 -10.03 9.01 -9.01
CA ASN A 57 -9.51 7.68 -8.71
C ASN A 57 -7.98 7.70 -8.74
N LEU A 58 -7.35 7.41 -7.62
CA LEU A 58 -5.90 7.37 -7.46
C LEU A 58 -5.45 5.97 -7.10
N SER A 59 -4.37 5.50 -7.73
CA SER A 59 -3.67 4.29 -7.34
C SER A 59 -2.33 4.69 -6.73
N MET A 60 -2.09 4.38 -5.45
CA MET A 60 -0.83 4.64 -4.75
C MET A 60 -0.13 3.32 -4.46
N ASP A 61 1.13 3.19 -4.82
CA ASP A 61 2.01 2.03 -4.54
C ASP A 61 1.40 0.68 -4.93
N PHE A 62 0.55 0.64 -5.97
CA PHE A 62 -0.09 -0.61 -6.39
C PHE A 62 0.92 -1.56 -7.01
N TRP A 63 1.19 -2.65 -6.29
CA TRP A 63 2.19 -3.63 -6.66
C TRP A 63 1.61 -5.01 -7.01
N CYS A 64 1.88 -5.44 -8.24
CA CYS A 64 1.42 -6.71 -8.81
C CYS A 64 2.55 -7.74 -8.94
N GLY A 65 3.72 -7.49 -8.34
CA GLY A 65 4.80 -8.46 -8.24
C GLY A 65 4.61 -9.50 -7.14
N THR A 66 5.57 -10.42 -7.06
CA THR A 66 5.65 -11.45 -6.01
C THR A 66 7.09 -11.60 -5.50
N GLY A 67 7.26 -12.37 -4.42
CA GLY A 67 8.55 -12.67 -3.80
C GLY A 67 9.37 -13.73 -4.55
N LYS A 68 10.17 -14.48 -3.79
CA LYS A 68 10.97 -15.59 -4.34
C LYS A 68 10.09 -16.67 -4.95
N LYS A 69 10.51 -17.20 -6.10
CA LYS A 69 9.82 -18.29 -6.83
C LYS A 69 10.61 -19.61 -6.84
N THR A 70 11.83 -19.60 -6.30
CA THR A 70 12.72 -20.77 -6.27
C THR A 70 13.79 -20.57 -5.20
N GLN A 71 14.34 -21.68 -4.70
CA GLN A 71 15.54 -21.71 -3.85
C GLN A 71 16.81 -22.01 -4.65
N ALA A 72 16.73 -22.16 -5.97
CA ALA A 72 17.90 -22.52 -6.80
C ALA A 72 19.04 -21.48 -6.69
N VAL A 73 18.71 -20.20 -6.54
CA VAL A 73 19.68 -19.13 -6.26
C VAL A 73 19.88 -19.04 -4.76
N GLN A 74 21.06 -19.43 -4.27
CA GLN A 74 21.36 -19.52 -2.84
C GLN A 74 21.87 -18.20 -2.25
N LYS A 75 22.38 -17.29 -3.10
CA LYS A 75 22.98 -16.02 -2.67
C LYS A 75 22.10 -14.83 -3.03
N MET A 76 22.05 -13.85 -2.14
CA MET A 76 21.49 -12.54 -2.43
C MET A 76 22.28 -11.83 -3.52
N LYS A 77 21.62 -10.95 -4.29
CA LYS A 77 22.31 -10.10 -5.26
C LYS A 77 23.39 -9.28 -4.54
N ASN A 78 24.57 -9.19 -5.16
CA ASN A 78 25.67 -8.41 -4.63
C ASN A 78 25.24 -6.96 -4.37
N GLN A 79 25.60 -6.41 -3.21
CA GLN A 79 25.24 -5.06 -2.77
C GLN A 79 23.74 -4.73 -2.76
N HIS A 80 22.86 -5.73 -2.68
CA HIS A 80 21.47 -5.50 -2.29
C HIS A 80 21.43 -4.76 -0.95
N GLN A 81 20.42 -3.92 -0.70
CA GLN A 81 20.31 -3.09 0.50
C GLN A 81 20.41 -3.92 1.80
N MET A 82 19.81 -5.11 1.83
CA MET A 82 19.94 -6.04 2.97
C MET A 82 21.38 -6.54 3.18
N MET A 83 22.18 -6.72 2.12
CA MET A 83 23.61 -7.03 2.24
C MET A 83 24.39 -5.83 2.76
N ARG A 84 24.07 -4.61 2.31
CA ARG A 84 24.72 -3.37 2.79
C ARG A 84 24.45 -3.11 4.27
N MET A 85 23.21 -3.35 4.72
CA MET A 85 22.80 -3.14 6.11
C MET A 85 23.27 -4.27 7.04
N GLY A 86 23.16 -5.53 6.61
CA GLY A 86 23.35 -6.70 7.47
C GLY A 86 24.61 -7.52 7.22
N GLY A 87 25.38 -7.24 6.16
CA GLY A 87 26.56 -8.03 5.78
C GLY A 87 26.25 -9.48 5.41
N VAL A 88 25.04 -9.77 4.92
CA VAL A 88 24.56 -11.12 4.63
C VAL A 88 24.87 -11.54 3.19
N GLU A 89 25.14 -12.83 2.98
CA GLU A 89 25.30 -13.43 1.64
C GLU A 89 24.11 -14.29 1.21
N ALA A 90 23.45 -14.96 2.16
CA ALA A 90 22.39 -15.91 1.86
C ALA A 90 21.15 -15.20 1.27
N LEU A 91 20.41 -15.93 0.43
CA LEU A 91 19.14 -15.45 -0.13
C LEU A 91 18.14 -15.10 0.99
N GLN A 92 17.49 -13.95 0.87
CA GLN A 92 16.35 -13.61 1.72
C GLN A 92 15.13 -14.47 1.37
N PRO A 93 14.46 -15.11 2.36
CA PRO A 93 13.28 -15.96 2.13
C PRO A 93 11.98 -15.13 2.10
N ASN A 94 11.95 -14.00 1.39
CA ASN A 94 10.75 -13.17 1.27
C ASN A 94 9.78 -13.75 0.22
N LEU A 95 8.77 -14.46 0.72
CA LEU A 95 7.65 -15.02 -0.04
C LEU A 95 6.43 -14.13 0.13
N ARG A 96 5.72 -13.84 -0.96
CA ARG A 96 4.47 -13.08 -0.91
C ARG A 96 3.39 -13.90 -0.17
N THR A 97 2.73 -13.32 0.82
CA THR A 97 1.71 -14.01 1.64
C THR A 97 0.29 -13.48 1.47
N ALA A 98 0.10 -12.34 0.81
CA ALA A 98 -1.21 -11.83 0.45
C ALA A 98 -1.57 -12.16 -1.01
N ILE A 99 -2.87 -12.38 -1.26
CA ILE A 99 -3.43 -12.60 -2.60
C ILE A 99 -3.38 -11.32 -3.45
N PHE A 100 -3.81 -11.39 -4.71
CA PHE A 100 -4.00 -10.24 -5.58
C PHE A 100 -5.50 -9.89 -5.66
N PRO A 101 -5.96 -8.86 -4.92
CA PRO A 101 -7.39 -8.58 -4.84
C PRO A 101 -7.92 -7.80 -6.05
N LEU A 102 -7.04 -7.14 -6.82
CA LEU A 102 -7.38 -6.28 -7.96
C LEU A 102 -6.60 -6.71 -9.19
N ASP A 103 -7.29 -6.88 -10.33
CA ASP A 103 -6.63 -7.11 -11.62
C ASP A 103 -6.25 -5.75 -12.24
N PRO A 104 -4.94 -5.44 -12.43
CA PRO A 104 -4.55 -4.19 -13.07
C PRO A 104 -5.06 -4.08 -14.51
N PHE A 105 -5.19 -5.20 -15.24
CA PHE A 105 -5.63 -5.21 -16.64
C PHE A 105 -7.13 -5.01 -16.81
N ALA A 106 -7.89 -5.01 -15.72
CA ALA A 106 -9.30 -4.64 -15.69
C ALA A 106 -9.56 -3.20 -15.23
N ILE A 107 -8.51 -2.40 -14.98
CA ILE A 107 -8.66 -0.96 -14.68
C ILE A 107 -9.21 -0.24 -15.91
N LYS A 108 -10.32 0.48 -15.75
CA LYS A 108 -10.93 1.34 -16.79
C LYS A 108 -10.99 2.81 -16.37
N GLU A 109 -11.25 3.09 -15.09
CA GLU A 109 -11.39 4.44 -14.53
C GLU A 109 -10.25 4.73 -13.54
N ILE A 110 -9.33 5.62 -13.92
CA ILE A 110 -8.22 6.07 -13.06
C ILE A 110 -7.75 7.45 -13.52
N ASP A 111 -7.27 8.29 -12.60
CA ASP A 111 -6.78 9.64 -12.90
C ASP A 111 -5.28 9.78 -12.66
N ALA A 112 -4.73 9.07 -11.67
CA ALA A 112 -3.28 9.01 -11.48
C ALA A 112 -2.81 7.67 -10.90
N VAL A 113 -1.63 7.26 -11.33
CA VAL A 113 -0.79 6.21 -10.75
C VAL A 113 0.33 6.90 -9.98
N MET A 114 0.50 6.57 -8.71
CA MET A 114 1.40 7.21 -7.79
C MET A 114 2.37 6.18 -7.19
N ALA A 115 3.62 6.56 -7.04
CA ALA A 115 4.64 5.78 -6.33
C ALA A 115 5.30 6.65 -5.27
N SER A 116 5.40 6.14 -4.04
CA SER A 116 6.07 6.81 -2.93
C SER A 116 7.58 6.77 -3.13
N HIS A 117 8.12 5.65 -3.61
CA HIS A 117 9.56 5.48 -3.85
C HIS A 117 9.86 4.32 -4.83
N ASP A 118 11.15 4.12 -5.12
CA ASP A 118 11.63 3.26 -6.22
C ASP A 118 11.93 1.80 -5.84
N HIS A 119 11.56 1.32 -4.65
CA HIS A 119 11.69 -0.11 -4.33
C HIS A 119 10.66 -0.93 -5.10
N GLY A 120 11.06 -2.17 -5.39
CA GLY A 120 10.33 -3.02 -6.32
C GLY A 120 8.92 -3.42 -5.90
N ASP A 121 8.55 -3.23 -4.63
CA ASP A 121 7.23 -3.50 -4.04
C ASP A 121 6.33 -2.26 -3.89
N HIS A 122 6.75 -1.12 -4.43
CA HIS A 122 6.02 0.17 -4.38
C HIS A 122 5.78 0.79 -5.78
N ILE A 123 6.27 0.13 -6.83
CA ILE A 123 6.11 0.55 -8.22
C ILE A 123 6.06 -0.68 -9.12
N ASP A 124 5.20 -0.68 -10.15
CA ASP A 124 4.96 -1.89 -10.93
C ASP A 124 4.85 -1.63 -12.44
N ILE A 125 5.60 -2.40 -13.22
CA ILE A 125 5.62 -2.31 -14.68
C ILE A 125 4.33 -2.83 -15.32
N ASN A 126 3.69 -3.84 -14.71
CA ASN A 126 2.46 -4.43 -15.23
C ASN A 126 1.29 -3.48 -15.01
N VAL A 127 1.24 -2.79 -13.87
CA VAL A 127 0.27 -1.72 -13.62
C VAL A 127 0.45 -0.59 -14.63
N ALA A 128 1.70 -0.14 -14.86
CA ALA A 128 1.98 0.86 -15.87
C ALA A 128 1.54 0.44 -17.27
N ALA A 129 1.84 -0.81 -17.67
CA ALA A 129 1.42 -1.37 -18.94
C ALA A 129 -0.11 -1.42 -19.09
N ALA A 130 -0.82 -1.91 -18.06
CA ALA A 130 -2.28 -1.99 -18.07
C ALA A 130 -2.94 -0.63 -18.21
N VAL A 131 -2.50 0.37 -17.44
CA VAL A 131 -3.05 1.74 -17.49
C VAL A 131 -2.79 2.39 -18.84
N LEU A 132 -1.61 2.20 -19.43
CA LEU A 132 -1.31 2.72 -20.78
C LEU A 132 -2.13 2.03 -21.88
N GLN A 133 -2.49 0.76 -21.71
CA GLN A 133 -3.28 0.00 -22.68
C GLN A 133 -4.78 0.33 -22.59
N ASN A 134 -5.28 0.62 -21.39
CA ASN A 134 -6.72 0.70 -21.13
C ASN A 134 -7.25 2.14 -21.00
N CYS A 135 -6.42 3.08 -20.53
CA CYS A 135 -6.88 4.40 -20.11
C CYS A 135 -6.32 5.52 -20.99
N GLY A 136 -7.07 6.61 -21.15
CA GLY A 136 -6.69 7.71 -22.04
C GLY A 136 -5.52 8.56 -21.55
N ASP A 137 -5.01 9.45 -22.42
CA ASP A 137 -3.78 10.24 -22.25
C ASP A 137 -3.77 11.24 -21.07
N HIS A 138 -4.90 11.43 -20.39
CA HIS A 138 -5.01 12.27 -19.20
C HIS A 138 -4.35 11.70 -17.93
N VAL A 139 -4.31 10.37 -17.77
CA VAL A 139 -3.76 9.71 -16.56
C VAL A 139 -2.30 10.08 -16.32
N LYS A 140 -1.97 10.48 -15.08
CA LYS A 140 -0.62 10.87 -14.70
C LYS A 140 0.11 9.78 -13.91
N PHE A 141 1.42 9.70 -14.13
CA PHE A 141 2.35 8.86 -13.36
C PHE A 141 3.18 9.77 -12.45
N ILE A 142 2.83 9.80 -11.17
CA ILE A 142 3.34 10.78 -10.19
C ILE A 142 4.29 10.06 -9.24
N GLY A 143 5.53 10.52 -9.13
CA GLY A 143 6.51 9.92 -8.25
C GLY A 143 7.78 10.76 -8.12
N PRO A 144 8.64 10.45 -7.14
CA PRO A 144 9.95 11.09 -7.06
C PRO A 144 10.76 10.78 -8.32
N LYS A 145 11.84 11.53 -8.53
CA LYS A 145 12.64 11.47 -9.77
C LYS A 145 13.03 10.03 -10.15
N ALA A 146 13.48 9.21 -9.18
CA ALA A 146 13.87 7.83 -9.43
C ALA A 146 12.71 6.93 -9.95
N CYS A 147 11.48 7.14 -9.46
CA CYS A 147 10.29 6.44 -9.96
C CYS A 147 9.97 6.85 -11.40
N VAL A 148 10.04 8.15 -11.70
CA VAL A 148 9.82 8.69 -13.04
C VAL A 148 10.87 8.16 -14.03
N ASP A 149 12.14 8.14 -13.64
CA ASP A 149 13.22 7.55 -14.43
C ASP A 149 12.93 6.06 -14.72
N LEU A 150 12.41 5.31 -13.74
CA LEU A 150 12.08 3.90 -13.90
C LEU A 150 10.90 3.68 -14.86
N TRP A 151 9.82 4.47 -14.72
CA TRP A 151 8.69 4.45 -15.65
C TRP A 151 9.09 4.80 -17.07
N MET A 152 9.88 5.86 -17.27
CA MET A 152 10.39 6.24 -18.59
C MET A 152 11.26 5.14 -19.20
N LYS A 153 12.10 4.49 -18.38
CA LYS A 153 12.90 3.33 -18.82
C LYS A 153 12.03 2.15 -19.25
N TRP A 154 10.84 1.97 -18.68
CA TRP A 154 9.87 0.96 -19.09
C TRP A 154 9.01 1.37 -20.29
N GLY A 155 9.12 2.62 -20.75
CA GLY A 155 8.41 3.13 -21.93
C GLY A 155 7.17 3.97 -21.61
N VAL A 156 6.96 4.39 -20.36
CA VAL A 156 5.93 5.40 -20.05
C VAL A 156 6.35 6.73 -20.70
N PRO A 157 5.46 7.37 -21.50
CA PRO A 157 5.77 8.65 -22.13
C PRO A 157 6.08 9.76 -21.11
N GLU A 158 7.07 10.60 -21.38
CA GLU A 158 7.52 11.67 -20.46
C GLU A 158 6.41 12.66 -20.11
N ASP A 159 5.51 12.99 -21.05
CA ASP A 159 4.37 13.89 -20.86
C ASP A 159 3.26 13.32 -19.95
N ARG A 160 3.32 12.03 -19.67
CA ARG A 160 2.47 11.32 -18.70
C ARG A 160 3.07 11.38 -17.30
N CYS A 161 4.36 11.65 -17.15
CA CYS A 161 5.08 11.63 -15.89
C CYS A 161 5.05 13.00 -15.19
N VAL A 162 4.99 12.98 -13.85
CA VAL A 162 5.11 14.16 -13.00
C VAL A 162 6.13 13.84 -11.91
N ILE A 163 7.27 14.55 -11.92
CA ILE A 163 8.27 14.44 -10.86
C ILE A 163 7.74 15.18 -9.64
N ALA A 164 7.41 14.43 -8.59
CA ALA A 164 6.99 14.92 -7.30
C ALA A 164 8.21 15.30 -6.45
N LYS A 165 8.29 16.55 -5.98
CA LYS A 165 9.33 17.04 -5.08
C LYS A 165 8.70 17.52 -3.77
N VAL A 166 9.42 17.37 -2.67
CA VAL A 166 8.96 17.84 -1.35
C VAL A 166 8.55 19.32 -1.42
N GLY A 167 7.35 19.61 -0.92
CA GLY A 167 6.72 20.93 -0.99
C GLY A 167 5.81 21.17 -2.20
N ASP A 168 5.80 20.28 -3.19
CA ASP A 168 4.88 20.37 -4.33
C ASP A 168 3.43 20.09 -3.88
N GLU A 169 2.48 20.79 -4.50
CA GLU A 169 1.05 20.48 -4.45
C GLU A 169 0.54 20.14 -5.85
N ILE A 170 -0.06 18.97 -6.01
CA ILE A 170 -0.52 18.44 -7.29
C ILE A 170 -2.04 18.23 -7.23
N ARG A 171 -2.78 18.92 -8.09
CA ARG A 171 -4.24 18.83 -8.17
C ARG A 171 -4.66 17.77 -9.17
N ILE A 172 -5.46 16.79 -8.73
CA ILE A 172 -6.12 15.80 -9.60
C ILE A 172 -7.62 15.88 -9.32
N LYS A 173 -8.41 16.41 -10.26
CA LYS A 173 -9.84 16.67 -10.09
C LYS A 173 -10.14 17.41 -8.77
N ASP A 174 -10.90 16.80 -7.87
CA ASP A 174 -11.34 17.33 -6.58
C ASP A 174 -10.34 17.06 -5.44
N VAL A 175 -9.23 16.37 -5.71
CA VAL A 175 -8.21 15.97 -4.73
C VAL A 175 -6.94 16.81 -4.84
N ASN A 176 -6.38 17.23 -3.70
CA ASN A 176 -5.09 17.91 -3.62
C ASN A 176 -4.04 16.95 -3.04
N ILE A 177 -2.91 16.78 -3.72
CA ILE A 177 -1.83 15.86 -3.30
C ILE A 177 -0.65 16.71 -2.87
N LYS A 178 -0.34 16.71 -1.58
CA LYS A 178 0.86 17.35 -1.04
C LYS A 178 2.00 16.34 -0.96
N VAL A 179 3.15 16.73 -1.49
CA VAL A 179 4.36 15.91 -1.50
C VAL A 179 5.23 16.31 -0.30
N LEU A 180 5.49 15.38 0.60
CA LEU A 180 6.15 15.60 1.88
C LEU A 180 7.40 14.75 2.02
N ASP A 181 8.26 15.09 2.99
CA ASP A 181 9.49 14.37 3.27
C ASP A 181 9.22 12.87 3.57
N ALA A 182 10.05 11.99 3.01
CA ALA A 182 10.07 10.57 3.38
C ALA A 182 11.14 10.27 4.44
N PHE A 183 10.94 9.18 5.16
CA PHE A 183 11.89 8.70 6.17
C PHE A 183 12.31 7.25 5.93
N ASP A 184 12.28 6.81 4.66
CA ASP A 184 12.77 5.48 4.32
C ASP A 184 14.31 5.44 4.31
N ARG A 185 14.87 5.07 5.46
CA ARG A 185 16.33 4.90 5.62
C ARG A 185 16.88 3.81 4.70
N THR A 186 16.07 2.81 4.33
CA THR A 186 16.48 1.74 3.44
C THR A 186 16.71 2.28 2.03
N ALA A 187 15.84 3.17 1.52
CA ALA A 187 16.04 3.84 0.23
C ALA A 187 17.40 4.53 0.10
N LEU A 188 17.89 5.26 1.12
CA LEU A 188 19.19 5.93 1.03
C LEU A 188 20.36 4.99 0.68
N VAL A 189 20.27 3.72 1.10
CA VAL A 189 21.31 2.70 0.84
C VAL A 189 20.93 1.70 -0.27
N THR A 190 19.76 1.86 -0.91
CA THR A 190 19.35 1.07 -2.09
C THR A 190 20.02 1.64 -3.34
N LEU A 191 21.32 1.37 -3.50
CA LEU A 191 22.15 1.94 -4.57
C LEU A 191 22.51 0.88 -5.63
N PRO A 192 22.70 1.28 -6.90
CA PRO A 192 23.20 0.38 -7.94
C PRO A 192 24.50 -0.33 -7.53
N GLU A 193 24.66 -1.56 -7.98
CA GLU A 193 25.89 -2.33 -7.78
C GLU A 193 27.10 -1.56 -8.36
N GLY A 194 28.21 -1.54 -7.62
CA GLY A 194 29.39 -0.71 -7.87
C GLY A 194 29.37 0.63 -7.13
N THR A 195 28.22 1.09 -6.63
CA THR A 195 28.12 2.36 -5.87
C THR A 195 28.41 2.13 -4.39
N SER A 196 29.27 2.94 -3.79
CA SER A 196 29.57 2.86 -2.36
C SER A 196 28.43 3.42 -1.53
N SER A 197 28.00 2.69 -0.49
CA SER A 197 27.06 3.20 0.53
C SER A 197 27.78 3.66 1.81
N ILE A 198 29.12 3.74 1.79
CA ILE A 198 29.94 4.30 2.88
C ILE A 198 30.07 5.82 2.71
N ASP A 199 29.91 6.29 1.48
CA ASP A 199 29.93 7.71 1.16
C ASP A 199 28.75 8.42 1.85
N LYS A 200 29.02 9.57 2.47
CA LYS A 200 28.00 10.34 3.20
C LYS A 200 27.17 11.19 2.26
N ASP A 201 27.64 11.46 1.05
CA ASP A 201 26.93 12.27 0.07
C ASP A 201 25.60 11.59 -0.37
N ILE A 202 25.45 10.28 -0.14
CA ILE A 202 24.20 9.55 -0.38
C ILE A 202 23.07 9.98 0.57
N LEU A 203 23.40 10.58 1.72
CA LEU A 203 22.43 10.89 2.79
C LEU A 203 21.49 12.04 2.42
N ASP A 204 21.86 12.87 1.45
CA ASP A 204 21.03 13.96 0.92
C ASP A 204 20.11 13.49 -0.22
N GLY A 205 20.13 12.19 -0.56
CA GLY A 205 19.45 11.63 -1.72
C GLY A 205 18.00 11.18 -1.52
N MET A 206 17.34 11.54 -0.40
CA MET A 206 15.99 11.06 -0.11
C MET A 206 14.96 11.60 -1.11
N ASP A 207 14.91 12.93 -1.27
CA ASP A 207 13.85 13.62 -2.02
C ASP A 207 13.84 13.23 -3.51
N ASP A 208 14.99 12.84 -4.06
CA ASP A 208 15.11 12.37 -5.44
C ASP A 208 14.46 11.00 -5.66
N ARG A 209 14.19 10.24 -4.60
CA ARG A 209 13.78 8.83 -4.73
C ARG A 209 12.64 8.38 -3.83
N ALA A 210 12.31 9.13 -2.78
CA ALA A 210 11.27 8.77 -1.83
C ALA A 210 10.57 10.01 -1.28
N VAL A 211 9.25 9.98 -1.28
CA VAL A 211 8.37 11.01 -0.72
C VAL A 211 7.22 10.36 0.06
N ASN A 212 6.59 11.14 0.93
CA ASN A 212 5.29 10.79 1.51
C ASN A 212 4.20 11.64 0.85
N TYR A 213 2.97 11.14 0.81
CA TYR A 213 1.85 11.88 0.26
C TYR A 213 0.83 12.20 1.34
N LEU A 214 0.40 13.45 1.42
CA LEU A 214 -0.84 13.83 2.10
C LEU A 214 -1.88 14.15 1.02
N VAL A 215 -2.88 13.29 0.90
CA VAL A 215 -3.95 13.39 -0.09
C VAL A 215 -5.17 14.00 0.58
N GLU A 216 -5.50 15.23 0.23
CA GLU A 216 -6.63 15.99 0.76
C GLU A 216 -7.84 15.86 -0.19
N THR A 217 -8.93 15.33 0.35
CA THR A 217 -10.25 15.24 -0.30
C THR A 217 -11.23 16.17 0.43
N THR A 218 -12.43 16.35 -0.11
CA THR A 218 -13.52 17.07 0.58
C THR A 218 -14.02 16.33 1.84
N GLY A 219 -13.88 15.01 1.89
CA GLY A 219 -14.25 14.19 3.04
C GLY A 219 -13.20 14.10 4.15
N GLY A 220 -12.00 14.64 3.94
CA GLY A 220 -10.86 14.53 4.86
C GLY A 220 -9.56 14.20 4.12
N SER A 221 -8.55 13.82 4.87
CA SER A 221 -7.18 13.63 4.37
C SER A 221 -6.60 12.26 4.74
N VAL A 222 -5.77 11.71 3.86
CA VAL A 222 -4.99 10.51 4.14
C VAL A 222 -3.51 10.76 3.91
N TYR A 223 -2.70 10.39 4.89
CA TYR A 223 -1.25 10.39 4.83
C TYR A 223 -0.74 9.00 4.48
N HIS A 224 -0.04 8.87 3.36
CA HIS A 224 0.57 7.64 2.88
C HIS A 224 2.09 7.71 3.08
N SER A 225 2.63 6.94 4.03
CA SER A 225 4.06 7.02 4.39
C SER A 225 5.00 6.24 3.47
N GLY A 226 4.47 5.54 2.46
CA GLY A 226 5.19 4.42 1.85
C GLY A 226 5.56 3.44 2.97
N ASP A 227 6.82 3.06 3.06
CA ASP A 227 7.37 2.34 4.21
C ASP A 227 8.44 3.11 4.98
N SER A 228 8.27 4.43 5.04
CA SER A 228 9.08 5.32 5.87
C SER A 228 9.23 4.78 7.29
N HIS A 229 10.47 4.79 7.78
CA HIS A 229 10.76 4.43 9.15
C HIS A 229 10.27 5.51 10.12
N TYR A 230 10.39 5.27 11.43
CA TYR A 230 10.08 6.31 12.41
C TYR A 230 11.04 7.51 12.27
N SER A 231 10.48 8.71 12.21
CA SER A 231 11.20 9.98 12.30
C SER A 231 10.48 10.92 13.27
N ASN A 232 11.24 11.74 13.99
CA ASN A 232 10.65 12.83 14.78
C ASN A 232 9.93 13.85 13.86
N TYR A 233 10.36 13.94 12.60
CA TYR A 233 9.85 14.93 11.66
C TYR A 233 8.40 14.67 11.22
N TYR A 234 7.84 13.49 11.51
CA TYR A 234 6.38 13.30 11.47
C TYR A 234 5.63 14.36 12.29
N ALA A 235 6.21 14.86 13.39
CA ALA A 235 5.61 15.92 14.20
C ALA A 235 5.57 17.27 13.46
N LYS A 236 6.50 17.52 12.55
CA LYS A 236 6.46 18.71 11.68
C LYS A 236 5.28 18.61 10.73
N HIS A 237 5.08 17.45 10.09
CA HIS A 237 3.93 17.22 9.20
C HIS A 237 2.59 17.34 9.94
N GLY A 238 2.48 16.75 11.15
CA GLY A 238 1.27 16.86 11.98
C GLY A 238 1.02 18.26 12.56
N ASN A 239 2.05 19.10 12.71
CA ASN A 239 1.89 20.50 13.09
C ASN A 239 1.42 21.38 11.92
N ASP A 240 1.90 21.08 10.72
CA ASP A 240 1.65 21.89 9.53
C ASP A 240 0.33 21.55 8.82
N HIS A 241 -0.18 20.34 9.05
CA HIS A 241 -1.32 19.81 8.31
C HIS A 241 -2.32 19.12 9.24
N LYS A 242 -3.60 19.20 8.86
CA LYS A 242 -4.63 18.33 9.43
C LYS A 242 -4.53 16.98 8.71
N ILE A 243 -4.28 15.92 9.46
CA ILE A 243 -4.18 14.56 8.94
C ILE A 243 -5.30 13.74 9.59
N ASP A 244 -6.24 13.21 8.81
CA ASP A 244 -7.35 12.45 9.38
C ASP A 244 -7.00 10.97 9.51
N VAL A 245 -6.47 10.38 8.44
CA VAL A 245 -6.06 8.97 8.37
C VAL A 245 -4.55 8.87 8.10
N ALA A 246 -3.81 8.10 8.89
CA ALA A 246 -2.38 7.83 8.67
C ALA A 246 -2.14 6.35 8.34
N LEU A 247 -1.65 6.07 7.13
CA LEU A 247 -1.25 4.73 6.68
C LEU A 247 0.24 4.54 6.93
N LEU A 248 0.59 3.60 7.80
CA LEU A 248 1.95 3.43 8.32
C LEU A 248 2.44 1.98 8.18
N SER A 249 3.64 1.79 7.61
CA SER A 249 4.18 0.44 7.36
C SER A 249 4.64 -0.25 8.63
N TYR A 250 4.14 -1.47 8.83
CA TYR A 250 4.40 -2.31 10.00
C TYR A 250 4.90 -3.69 9.56
N GLY A 251 5.68 -4.37 10.42
CA GLY A 251 6.15 -5.73 10.18
C GLY A 251 7.14 -6.20 11.24
N GLU A 252 7.32 -7.52 11.35
CA GLU A 252 8.23 -8.10 12.35
C GLU A 252 9.65 -8.14 11.80
N ASN A 253 10.51 -7.29 12.34
CA ASN A 253 11.88 -7.18 11.86
C ASN A 253 12.68 -8.45 12.25
N PRO A 254 13.35 -9.12 11.29
CA PRO A 254 14.29 -10.18 11.63
C PRO A 254 15.40 -9.68 12.57
N ARG A 255 15.99 -10.59 13.36
CA ARG A 255 17.11 -10.25 14.25
C ARG A 255 18.25 -9.58 13.47
N GLY A 256 18.57 -8.33 13.81
CA GLY A 256 19.63 -7.55 13.18
C GLY A 256 19.22 -6.81 11.91
N VAL A 257 17.91 -6.80 11.58
CA VAL A 257 17.32 -6.03 10.49
C VAL A 257 16.44 -4.93 11.09
N THR A 258 16.34 -3.80 10.39
CA THR A 258 15.34 -2.77 10.66
C THR A 258 14.89 -2.24 9.32
N ASP A 259 13.67 -2.60 8.94
CA ASP A 259 13.07 -2.31 7.62
C ASP A 259 11.60 -1.88 7.73
N LYS A 260 10.96 -2.08 8.90
CA LYS A 260 9.59 -1.65 9.19
C LYS A 260 9.51 -1.03 10.58
N MET A 261 8.54 -0.14 10.81
CA MET A 261 8.31 0.44 12.13
C MET A 261 7.81 -0.62 13.11
N THR A 262 8.17 -0.47 14.39
CA THR A 262 7.68 -1.32 15.48
C THR A 262 6.25 -0.93 15.88
N SER A 263 5.55 -1.81 16.61
CA SER A 263 4.22 -1.50 17.17
C SER A 263 4.22 -0.24 18.06
N SER A 264 5.32 0.00 18.79
CA SER A 264 5.52 1.22 19.57
C SER A 264 5.68 2.47 18.69
N ASP A 265 6.39 2.35 17.58
CA ASP A 265 6.63 3.46 16.65
C ASP A 265 5.40 3.80 15.81
N ILE A 266 4.55 2.82 15.49
CA ILE A 266 3.23 3.10 14.87
C ILE A 266 2.43 4.07 15.74
N LEU A 267 2.38 3.83 17.06
CA LEU A 267 1.67 4.72 18.00
C LEU A 267 2.35 6.09 18.14
N ARG A 268 3.69 6.14 18.16
CA ARG A 268 4.43 7.40 18.23
C ARG A 268 4.28 8.21 16.95
N ALA A 269 4.26 7.57 15.79
CA ALA A 269 4.08 8.24 14.51
C ALA A 269 2.64 8.76 14.38
N ALA A 270 1.63 8.00 14.83
CA ALA A 270 0.25 8.48 14.91
C ALA A 270 0.10 9.72 15.83
N GLU A 271 0.75 9.69 17.01
CA GLU A 271 0.82 10.84 17.93
C GLU A 271 1.52 12.03 17.26
N SER A 272 2.68 11.82 16.64
CA SER A 272 3.43 12.86 15.95
C SER A 272 2.63 13.48 14.78
N LEU A 273 2.01 12.67 13.94
CA LEU A 273 1.17 13.13 12.84
C LEU A 273 -0.13 13.78 13.32
N ASN A 274 -0.44 13.67 14.62
CA ASN A 274 -1.68 14.15 15.23
C ASN A 274 -2.92 13.71 14.44
N CYS A 275 -2.91 12.45 13.99
CA CYS A 275 -3.99 11.92 13.16
C CYS A 275 -5.25 11.58 13.98
N GLU A 276 -6.36 11.25 13.32
CA GLU A 276 -7.54 10.71 14.01
C GLU A 276 -7.60 9.18 13.98
N VAL A 277 -7.16 8.58 12.88
CA VAL A 277 -7.13 7.12 12.68
C VAL A 277 -5.77 6.69 12.16
N VAL A 278 -5.15 5.72 12.82
CA VAL A 278 -3.91 5.08 12.34
C VAL A 278 -4.20 3.69 11.80
N VAL A 279 -3.70 3.40 10.60
CA VAL A 279 -3.92 2.14 9.90
C VAL A 279 -2.55 1.51 9.58
N PRO A 280 -2.15 0.42 10.26
CA PRO A 280 -0.98 -0.33 9.84
C PRO A 280 -1.25 -1.04 8.51
N PHE A 281 -0.31 -0.94 7.56
CA PHE A 281 -0.26 -1.70 6.30
C PHE A 281 1.15 -2.28 6.06
N HIS A 282 1.46 -2.84 4.89
CA HIS A 282 2.70 -3.59 4.57
C HIS A 282 2.88 -4.93 5.32
N HIS A 283 2.25 -5.03 6.49
CA HIS A 283 2.35 -6.16 7.41
C HIS A 283 1.74 -7.48 6.90
N ASP A 284 1.09 -7.46 5.74
CA ASP A 284 0.48 -8.61 5.06
C ASP A 284 1.45 -9.38 4.17
N ILE A 285 2.45 -8.69 3.61
CA ILE A 285 2.97 -9.09 2.30
C ILE A 285 4.12 -10.10 2.37
N TRP A 286 4.93 -10.11 3.43
CA TRP A 286 6.16 -10.91 3.50
C TRP A 286 6.14 -11.98 4.59
N ALA A 287 6.31 -13.24 4.19
CA ALA A 287 6.39 -14.38 5.11
C ALA A 287 7.46 -14.21 6.21
N ASN A 288 8.64 -13.69 5.86
CA ASN A 288 9.74 -13.49 6.80
C ASN A 288 9.61 -12.23 7.68
N PHE A 289 8.49 -11.51 7.57
CA PHE A 289 8.08 -10.40 8.43
C PHE A 289 6.72 -10.66 9.09
N GLN A 290 6.28 -11.92 9.16
CA GLN A 290 5.05 -12.31 9.85
C GLN A 290 5.03 -11.72 11.27
N ASN A 291 3.95 -11.03 11.60
CA ASN A 291 3.83 -10.13 12.75
C ASN A 291 2.48 -10.31 13.46
N ASP A 292 2.31 -9.61 14.58
CA ASP A 292 1.03 -9.50 15.29
C ASP A 292 0.58 -8.03 15.41
N PRO A 293 -0.39 -7.57 14.61
CA PRO A 293 -0.93 -6.21 14.73
C PRO A 293 -1.63 -5.94 16.08
N ARG A 294 -2.01 -6.97 16.83
CA ARG A 294 -2.64 -6.82 18.15
C ARG A 294 -1.72 -6.15 19.15
N GLU A 295 -0.40 -6.19 18.95
CA GLU A 295 0.54 -5.39 19.76
C GLU A 295 0.18 -3.91 19.78
N ILE A 296 -0.20 -3.36 18.62
CA ILE A 296 -0.58 -1.96 18.46
C ILE A 296 -1.83 -1.68 19.30
N GLU A 297 -2.84 -2.55 19.23
CA GLU A 297 -4.08 -2.43 20.00
C GLU A 297 -3.82 -2.47 21.51
N MET A 298 -3.03 -3.43 21.95
CA MET A 298 -2.70 -3.64 23.36
C MET A 298 -1.93 -2.45 23.93
N LEU A 299 -0.88 -2.01 23.23
CA LEU A 299 -0.10 -0.84 23.63
C LEU A 299 -0.94 0.45 23.60
N TRP A 300 -1.82 0.61 22.60
CA TRP A 300 -2.73 1.75 22.53
C TRP A 300 -3.67 1.77 23.73
N ASN A 301 -4.33 0.65 24.06
CA ASN A 301 -5.21 0.55 25.22
C ASN A 301 -4.47 0.84 26.55
N MET A 302 -3.21 0.42 26.67
CA MET A 302 -2.40 0.68 27.87
C MET A 302 -1.94 2.14 27.99
N LYS A 303 -1.85 2.88 26.88
CA LYS A 303 -1.21 4.20 26.84
C LYS A 303 -2.17 5.36 26.62
N LYS A 304 -3.30 5.15 25.94
CA LYS A 304 -4.20 6.22 25.45
C LYS A 304 -4.66 7.18 26.55
N GLU A 305 -5.02 6.67 27.73
CA GLU A 305 -5.48 7.53 28.84
C GLU A 305 -4.32 8.33 29.43
N ARG A 306 -3.17 7.68 29.63
CA ARG A 306 -1.99 8.30 30.27
C ARG A 306 -1.32 9.35 29.38
N LEU A 307 -1.32 9.12 28.06
CA LEU A 307 -0.72 10.03 27.07
C LEU A 307 -1.76 10.89 26.35
N GLN A 308 -3.04 10.73 26.69
CA GLN A 308 -4.16 11.46 26.08
C GLN A 308 -4.17 11.36 24.55
N TYR A 309 -3.98 10.14 24.02
CA TYR A 309 -3.97 9.91 22.57
C TYR A 309 -5.29 10.35 21.92
N GLY A 310 -5.19 11.24 20.93
CA GLY A 310 -6.31 11.76 20.14
C GLY A 310 -6.76 10.88 18.97
N PHE A 311 -6.09 9.73 18.77
CA PHE A 311 -6.32 8.81 17.66
C PHE A 311 -6.76 7.42 18.11
N ALA A 312 -7.33 6.63 17.20
CA ALA A 312 -7.60 5.20 17.38
C ALA A 312 -7.01 4.35 16.24
N PRO A 313 -6.52 3.12 16.52
CA PRO A 313 -6.08 2.21 15.47
C PRO A 313 -7.26 1.57 14.73
N PHE A 314 -7.09 1.32 13.44
CA PHE A 314 -7.99 0.50 12.61
C PHE A 314 -7.21 -0.63 11.95
N PHE A 315 -7.64 -1.87 12.17
CA PHE A 315 -7.03 -3.09 11.66
C PHE A 315 -7.77 -3.56 10.42
N TRP A 316 -7.09 -3.45 9.28
CA TRP A 316 -7.66 -3.71 7.97
C TRP A 316 -7.40 -5.15 7.49
N GLN A 317 -7.86 -5.49 6.29
CA GLN A 317 -7.56 -6.74 5.58
C GLN A 317 -7.35 -6.42 4.09
N VAL A 318 -6.46 -7.17 3.44
CA VAL A 318 -6.18 -7.01 2.00
C VAL A 318 -7.46 -7.22 1.17
N GLY A 319 -7.67 -6.35 0.19
CA GLY A 319 -8.88 -6.24 -0.62
C GLY A 319 -10.05 -5.53 0.08
N GLY A 320 -9.91 -5.19 1.36
CA GLY A 320 -10.96 -4.55 2.14
C GLY A 320 -11.14 -3.07 1.82
N LYS A 321 -12.35 -2.56 2.08
CA LYS A 321 -12.74 -1.15 1.95
C LYS A 321 -12.62 -0.40 3.29
N TYR A 322 -12.34 0.89 3.24
CA TYR A 322 -12.47 1.83 4.36
C TYR A 322 -13.03 3.17 3.83
N THR A 323 -14.07 3.69 4.45
CA THR A 323 -14.67 5.00 4.10
C THR A 323 -14.56 5.97 5.27
N TYR A 324 -13.88 7.10 5.07
CA TYR A 324 -13.76 8.14 6.09
C TYR A 324 -14.72 9.31 5.77
N PRO A 325 -15.38 9.93 6.78
CA PRO A 325 -15.35 9.62 8.22
C PRO A 325 -16.32 8.50 8.65
N THR A 326 -17.06 7.89 7.72
CA THR A 326 -18.12 6.90 8.01
C THR A 326 -17.67 5.76 8.93
N ASP A 327 -16.48 5.21 8.70
CA ASP A 327 -15.92 4.08 9.46
C ASP A 327 -15.08 4.52 10.67
N LYS A 328 -15.00 5.84 10.96
CA LYS A 328 -14.30 6.33 12.16
C LYS A 328 -14.95 5.73 13.41
N GLY A 329 -14.11 5.15 14.28
CA GLY A 329 -14.55 4.43 15.48
C GLY A 329 -14.70 2.93 15.27
N ARG A 330 -14.69 2.44 14.03
CA ARG A 330 -14.47 1.01 13.76
C ARG A 330 -13.01 0.68 14.04
N MET A 331 -12.76 -0.42 14.76
CA MET A 331 -11.39 -0.89 15.06
C MET A 331 -10.98 -2.10 14.22
N HIS A 332 -11.89 -3.04 13.94
CA HIS A 332 -11.56 -4.25 13.19
C HIS A 332 -12.40 -4.36 11.93
N TYR A 333 -11.76 -4.32 10.78
CA TYR A 333 -12.40 -4.63 9.50
C TYR A 333 -12.88 -6.08 9.49
N GLN A 334 -13.94 -6.33 8.71
CA GLN A 334 -14.44 -7.67 8.42
C GLN A 334 -14.97 -7.66 6.99
N HIS A 335 -14.52 -8.61 6.15
CA HIS A 335 -15.11 -8.79 4.82
C HIS A 335 -16.61 -9.05 4.92
N PHE A 336 -17.35 -8.61 3.90
CA PHE A 336 -18.79 -8.86 3.81
C PHE A 336 -19.05 -10.37 3.95
N ARG A 337 -19.95 -10.72 4.88
CA ARG A 337 -20.19 -12.11 5.27
C ARG A 337 -21.18 -12.85 4.38
N GLY A 338 -21.79 -12.16 3.40
CA GLY A 338 -22.84 -12.73 2.56
C GLY A 338 -24.17 -12.90 3.29
N PHE A 339 -25.08 -13.65 2.67
CA PHE A 339 -26.36 -14.11 3.25
C PHE A 339 -27.28 -12.98 3.76
N ALA A 340 -27.24 -11.81 3.13
CA ALA A 340 -28.09 -10.68 3.52
C ALA A 340 -29.60 -10.98 3.37
N ASP A 341 -29.95 -11.96 2.55
CA ASP A 341 -31.31 -12.45 2.31
C ASP A 341 -31.56 -13.86 2.88
N ILE A 342 -30.85 -14.23 3.95
CA ILE A 342 -31.03 -15.53 4.61
C ILE A 342 -32.51 -15.75 4.98
N PHE A 343 -33.04 -16.93 4.61
CA PHE A 343 -34.46 -17.30 4.77
C PHE A 343 -35.47 -16.42 4.01
N LYS A 344 -35.05 -15.73 2.94
CA LYS A 344 -35.99 -15.14 1.97
C LYS A 344 -36.92 -16.19 1.34
N ASN A 345 -36.42 -17.42 1.20
CA ASN A 345 -37.20 -18.60 0.83
C ASN A 345 -37.09 -19.66 1.94
N ASP A 346 -38.04 -20.59 1.97
CA ASP A 346 -37.99 -21.73 2.89
C ASP A 346 -36.75 -22.61 2.63
N PRO A 347 -36.06 -23.09 3.68
CA PRO A 347 -34.91 -23.98 3.51
C PRO A 347 -35.36 -25.37 3.04
N GLU A 348 -34.62 -25.94 2.08
CA GLU A 348 -34.86 -27.30 1.57
C GLU A 348 -34.16 -28.33 2.47
N LEU A 349 -34.72 -28.53 3.66
CA LEU A 349 -34.17 -29.44 4.68
C LEU A 349 -35.18 -30.52 5.08
N PRO A 350 -34.71 -31.73 5.48
CA PRO A 350 -35.59 -32.84 5.83
C PRO A 350 -36.54 -32.55 7.01
N TYR A 351 -36.13 -31.63 7.89
CA TYR A 351 -36.96 -31.05 8.97
C TYR A 351 -36.36 -29.72 9.43
N ARG A 352 -37.15 -28.87 10.10
CA ARG A 352 -36.79 -27.48 10.41
C ARG A 352 -35.53 -27.29 11.28
N ALA A 353 -35.25 -28.22 12.20
CA ALA A 353 -34.13 -28.12 13.15
C ALA A 353 -32.93 -28.98 12.74
N PHE A 354 -32.79 -29.28 11.45
CA PHE A 354 -31.65 -30.05 10.94
C PHE A 354 -30.31 -29.31 11.16
N LEU A 355 -30.34 -27.98 11.12
CA LEU A 355 -29.21 -27.06 11.36
C LEU A 355 -29.56 -25.98 12.39
#